data_AF-A0AAD3ZI09-F1
#
_entry.id   AF-A0AAD3ZI09-F1
#
_cell.length_a   1.000
_cell.length_b   1.000
_cell.length_c   1.000
_cell.angle_alpha   90.00
_cell.angle_beta   90.00
_cell.angle_gamma   90.00
#
_symmetry.space_group_name_H-M   'P 1'
#
loop_
_entity.id
_entity.type
_entity.pdbx_description
1 polymer ?
#
loop_
_entity_poly.entity_id
_entity_poly.type
_entity_poly.pdbx_seq_one_letter_code
_entity_poly.pdbx_strand_id
1 'polypeptide(L)'
;MPVWIILLTLISLAASACLGQKNDPPQISRALDPRTVAEFEVQGWAWTDDPENSISPDGKYLLAIINNEEHKAVTVIPVEGETHDPKILHEAPAGWAQYDGLDYRTLGWTGDGRPLFLVFGYQNRGPNTGKRGVGIWSGGAGEGEAEELAFIDLPGENLQSSVYLTGQDKVFISVSAAIYSYDLKSSRIAPVKTGLP
;
A
#
# COMPACT_ATOMS: atom_id res chain seq x y z
N MET A 1 7.31 62.89 50.17
CA MET A 1 6.73 61.77 50.94
C MET A 1 5.23 61.73 50.69
N PRO A 2 4.56 60.59 50.47
CA PRO A 2 4.94 59.34 49.83
C PRO A 2 4.29 59.16 48.43
N VAL A 3 4.67 58.07 47.77
CA VAL A 3 4.08 57.48 46.55
C VAL A 3 2.89 56.59 46.94
N TRP A 4 1.87 56.49 46.08
CA TRP A 4 1.10 55.24 45.91
C TRP A 4 0.81 54.98 44.42
N ILE A 5 1.11 53.74 44.01
CA ILE A 5 1.05 53.14 42.68
C ILE A 5 -0.27 52.39 42.55
N ILE A 6 -0.94 52.45 41.39
CA ILE A 6 -1.64 51.27 40.85
C ILE A 6 -1.32 51.13 39.36
N LEU A 7 -0.73 49.96 39.09
CA LEU A 7 -0.35 49.36 37.82
C LEU A 7 -1.59 48.82 37.10
N LEU A 8 -1.73 49.01 35.78
CA LEU A 8 -2.52 48.12 34.92
C LEU A 8 -2.11 48.24 33.44
N THR A 9 -1.28 47.28 33.04
CA THR A 9 -1.22 46.60 31.73
C THR A 9 -1.34 47.43 30.46
N LEU A 10 -0.20 47.70 29.83
CA LEU A 10 -0.13 47.85 28.37
C LEU A 10 -0.46 46.51 27.72
N ILE A 11 -1.64 46.38 27.13
CA ILE A 11 -1.89 45.38 26.09
C ILE A 11 -1.22 45.90 24.83
N SER A 12 0.05 45.54 24.64
CA SER A 12 0.68 45.65 23.32
C SER A 12 0.02 44.62 22.41
N LEU A 13 -0.93 45.07 21.59
CA LEU A 13 -1.39 44.35 20.41
C LEU A 13 -0.22 44.22 19.43
N ALA A 14 0.66 43.24 19.66
CA ALA A 14 1.57 42.74 18.65
C ALA A 14 0.81 41.80 17.70
N ALA A 15 -0.18 42.35 16.99
CA ALA A 15 -0.81 41.68 15.86
C ALA A 15 0.09 41.88 14.63
N SER A 16 1.20 41.15 14.54
CA SER A 16 2.00 41.03 13.30
C SER A 16 2.87 39.77 13.27
N ALA A 17 2.36 38.64 13.79
CA ALA A 17 2.99 37.33 13.64
C ALA A 17 2.12 36.31 12.86
N CYS A 18 1.14 36.79 12.09
CA CYS A 18 0.37 36.00 11.13
C CYS A 18 0.31 36.69 9.75
N LEU A 19 1.36 37.39 9.33
CA LEU A 19 1.56 37.62 7.91
C LEU A 19 2.13 36.33 7.35
N GLY A 20 1.23 35.47 6.87
CA GLY A 20 1.59 34.26 6.14
C GLY A 20 2.69 34.60 5.14
N GLN A 21 3.81 33.88 5.25
CA GLN A 21 4.89 33.96 4.29
C GLN A 21 4.25 33.78 2.92
N LYS A 22 4.28 34.84 2.10
CA LYS A 22 3.81 34.81 0.72
C LYS A 22 4.80 33.91 -0.01
N ASN A 23 4.60 32.60 0.11
CA ASN A 23 5.31 31.66 -0.72
C ASN A 23 4.91 32.00 -2.14
N ASP A 24 5.89 32.29 -2.99
CA ASP A 24 5.64 32.45 -4.41
C ASP A 24 4.85 31.22 -4.90
N PRO A 25 3.92 31.38 -5.87
CA PRO A 25 3.25 30.24 -6.46
C PRO A 25 4.29 29.18 -6.85
N PRO A 26 4.05 27.90 -6.55
CA PRO A 26 5.01 26.84 -6.87
C PRO A 26 5.41 26.99 -8.34
N GLN A 27 6.70 27.22 -8.58
CA GLN A 27 7.20 27.29 -9.95
C GLN A 27 7.00 25.92 -10.59
N ILE A 28 6.15 25.87 -11.62
CA ILE A 28 5.94 24.67 -12.41
C ILE A 28 7.26 24.36 -13.12
N SER A 29 8.05 23.45 -12.54
CA SER A 29 9.39 23.10 -13.04
C SER A 29 9.33 22.23 -14.29
N ARG A 30 8.17 21.60 -14.57
CA ARG A 30 7.92 20.80 -15.76
C ARG A 30 6.41 20.57 -15.94
N ALA A 31 5.86 20.87 -17.11
CA ALA A 31 4.55 20.34 -17.50
C ALA A 31 4.73 18.88 -17.92
N LEU A 32 3.97 17.97 -17.31
CA LEU A 32 3.82 16.61 -17.82
C LEU A 32 2.78 16.66 -18.95
N ASP A 33 3.06 15.98 -20.06
CA ASP A 33 2.10 15.73 -21.14
C ASP A 33 1.69 14.24 -21.06
N PRO A 34 0.77 13.89 -20.14
CA PRO A 34 0.37 12.50 -19.97
C PRO A 34 -0.37 12.04 -21.23
N ARG A 35 0.02 10.88 -21.75
CA ARG A 35 -0.68 10.19 -22.83
C ARG A 35 -1.28 8.90 -22.30
N THR A 36 -2.50 8.59 -22.73
CA THR A 36 -3.11 7.28 -22.49
C THR A 36 -2.35 6.23 -23.30
N VAL A 37 -1.83 5.21 -22.63
CA VAL A 37 -1.14 4.08 -23.26
C VAL A 37 -2.03 2.85 -23.42
N ALA A 38 -3.04 2.71 -22.56
CA ALA A 38 -4.07 1.68 -22.60
C ALA A 38 -5.34 2.19 -21.90
N GLU A 39 -6.49 1.69 -22.33
CA GLU A 39 -7.79 1.94 -21.71
C GLU A 39 -8.62 0.67 -21.78
N PHE A 40 -9.20 0.28 -20.66
CA PHE A 40 -10.04 -0.90 -20.55
C PHE A 40 -11.07 -0.71 -19.44
N GLU A 41 -12.22 -1.36 -19.59
CA GLU A 41 -13.27 -1.33 -18.59
C GLU A 41 -13.01 -2.34 -17.48
N VAL A 42 -13.20 -1.90 -16.23
CA VAL A 42 -13.21 -2.76 -15.06
C VAL A 42 -14.58 -2.66 -14.39
N GLN A 43 -15.15 -3.80 -14.02
CA GLN A 43 -16.37 -3.81 -13.22
C GLN A 43 -16.03 -3.45 -11.76
N GLY A 44 -16.67 -2.43 -11.23
CA GLY A 44 -16.45 -1.94 -9.87
C GLY A 44 -15.28 -0.96 -9.76
N TRP A 45 -14.43 -1.14 -8.75
CA TRP A 45 -13.30 -0.27 -8.43
C TRP A 45 -11.98 -0.98 -8.70
N ALA A 46 -11.01 -0.25 -9.26
CA ALA A 46 -9.64 -0.71 -9.37
C ALA A 46 -8.66 0.30 -8.76
N TRP A 47 -7.63 -0.18 -8.07
CA TRP A 47 -6.55 0.67 -7.53
C TRP A 47 -5.22 -0.08 -7.42
N THR A 48 -4.16 0.70 -7.21
CA THR A 48 -2.82 0.25 -6.86
C THR A 48 -2.32 1.08 -5.68
N ASP A 49 -1.59 0.47 -4.74
CA ASP A 49 -1.07 1.14 -3.54
C ASP A 49 0.32 1.77 -3.76
N ASP A 50 1.10 1.29 -4.74
CA ASP A 50 2.43 1.81 -5.07
C ASP A 50 2.45 2.29 -6.54
N PRO A 51 2.17 3.58 -6.80
CA PRO A 51 2.11 4.09 -8.17
C PRO A 51 3.45 4.03 -8.88
N GLU A 52 4.57 4.09 -8.16
CA GLU A 52 5.92 4.05 -8.75
C GLU A 52 6.31 2.64 -9.20
N ASN A 53 5.78 1.61 -8.54
CA ASN A 53 6.05 0.20 -8.85
C ASN A 53 4.78 -0.56 -9.27
N SER A 54 3.78 0.12 -9.84
CA SER A 54 2.52 -0.52 -10.25
C SER A 54 2.61 -1.26 -11.60
N ILE A 55 3.53 -0.84 -12.47
CA ILE A 55 3.78 -1.45 -13.78
C ILE A 55 4.97 -2.41 -13.71
N SER A 56 4.87 -3.56 -14.39
CA SER A 56 5.95 -4.55 -14.45
C SER A 56 7.23 -3.96 -15.05
N PRO A 57 8.43 -4.48 -14.72
CA PRO A 57 9.69 -3.95 -15.24
C PRO A 57 9.80 -3.95 -16.76
N ASP A 58 9.10 -4.86 -17.43
CA ASP A 58 9.03 -4.94 -18.90
C ASP A 58 7.92 -4.06 -19.52
N GLY A 59 7.15 -3.35 -18.70
CA GLY A 59 6.11 -2.41 -19.12
C GLY A 59 4.77 -3.05 -19.50
N LYS A 60 4.66 -4.38 -19.45
CA LYS A 60 3.52 -5.10 -20.06
C LYS A 60 2.33 -5.30 -19.16
N TYR A 61 2.48 -5.13 -17.85
CA TYR A 61 1.47 -5.53 -16.90
C TYR A 61 1.27 -4.48 -15.81
N LEU A 62 0.01 -4.20 -15.47
CA LEU A 62 -0.40 -3.44 -14.30
C LEU A 62 -0.76 -4.40 -13.17
N LEU A 63 -0.20 -4.20 -11.98
CA LEU A 63 -0.64 -4.85 -10.75
C LEU A 63 -1.69 -3.98 -10.06
N ALA A 64 -2.89 -4.52 -9.91
CA ALA A 64 -4.02 -3.81 -9.32
C ALA A 64 -4.84 -4.70 -8.39
N ILE A 65 -5.66 -4.07 -7.56
CA ILE A 65 -6.76 -4.72 -6.86
C ILE A 65 -8.05 -4.33 -7.57
N ILE A 66 -8.91 -5.31 -7.85
CA ILE A 66 -10.28 -5.11 -8.35
C ILE A 66 -11.25 -5.46 -7.23
N ASN A 67 -12.28 -4.64 -7.03
CA ASN A 67 -13.33 -4.85 -6.06
C ASN A 67 -14.71 -4.55 -6.67
N ASN A 68 -15.57 -5.56 -6.71
CA ASN A 68 -16.92 -5.47 -7.25
C ASN A 68 -17.92 -6.19 -6.33
N GLU A 69 -19.16 -6.36 -6.80
CA GLU A 69 -20.22 -7.01 -6.01
C GLU A 69 -20.01 -8.51 -5.80
N GLU A 70 -19.17 -9.15 -6.62
CA GLU A 70 -18.93 -10.59 -6.59
C GLU A 70 -17.70 -10.93 -5.73
N HIS A 71 -16.60 -10.21 -5.94
CA HIS A 71 -15.32 -10.51 -5.34
C HIS A 71 -14.42 -9.27 -5.16
N LYS A 72 -13.38 -9.48 -4.36
CA LYS A 72 -12.20 -8.64 -4.29
C LYS A 72 -10.99 -9.48 -4.68
N ALA A 73 -10.18 -8.99 -5.61
CA ALA A 73 -9.07 -9.74 -6.20
C ALA A 73 -7.84 -8.89 -6.42
N VAL A 74 -6.66 -9.47 -6.20
CA VAL A 74 -5.38 -8.95 -6.73
C VAL A 74 -5.23 -9.51 -8.13
N THR A 75 -4.99 -8.64 -9.10
CA THR A 75 -4.93 -8.99 -10.51
C THR A 75 -3.70 -8.41 -11.19
N VAL A 76 -3.28 -9.10 -12.25
CA VAL A 76 -2.34 -8.60 -13.23
C VAL A 76 -3.10 -8.31 -14.51
N ILE A 77 -3.05 -7.07 -14.97
CA ILE A 77 -3.80 -6.60 -16.14
C ILE A 77 -2.80 -6.33 -17.27
N PRO A 78 -2.90 -7.02 -18.42
CA PRO A 78 -2.09 -6.70 -19.60
C PRO A 78 -2.31 -5.25 -20.02
N VAL A 79 -1.22 -4.49 -20.22
CA VAL A 79 -1.25 -3.10 -20.71
C VAL A 79 -1.12 -3.06 -22.23
N GLU A 80 -0.54 -4.10 -22.83
CA GLU A 80 -0.41 -4.27 -24.27
C GLU A 80 -1.26 -5.43 -24.77
N GLY A 81 -1.67 -5.37 -26.04
CA GLY A 81 -2.44 -6.44 -26.70
C GLY A 81 -3.83 -6.00 -27.12
N GLU A 82 -4.56 -6.91 -27.75
CA GLU A 82 -5.96 -6.67 -28.19
C GLU A 82 -6.97 -6.83 -27.04
N THR A 83 -6.62 -7.59 -25.99
CA THR A 83 -7.44 -7.74 -24.79
C THR A 83 -6.65 -7.39 -23.53
N HIS A 84 -7.34 -6.81 -22.57
CA HIS A 84 -6.79 -6.37 -21.28
C HIS A 84 -7.43 -7.16 -20.13
N ASP A 85 -7.69 -8.45 -20.36
CA ASP A 85 -8.42 -9.29 -19.40
C ASP A 85 -7.60 -9.47 -18.12
N PRO A 86 -8.14 -9.08 -16.94
CA PRO A 86 -7.44 -9.24 -15.68
C PRO A 86 -7.16 -10.71 -15.37
N LYS A 87 -5.90 -11.02 -15.09
CA LYS A 87 -5.48 -12.33 -14.58
C LYS A 87 -5.50 -12.28 -13.06
N ILE A 88 -6.40 -13.02 -12.45
CA ILE A 88 -6.54 -13.09 -11.00
C ILE A 88 -5.33 -13.82 -10.42
N LEU A 89 -4.58 -13.18 -9.52
CA LEU A 89 -3.54 -13.83 -8.73
C LEU A 89 -4.12 -14.43 -7.46
N HIS A 90 -5.02 -13.70 -6.81
CA HIS A 90 -5.65 -14.05 -5.55
C HIS A 90 -7.01 -13.36 -5.45
N GLU A 91 -8.02 -14.06 -4.95
CA GLU A 91 -9.36 -13.51 -4.80
C GLU A 91 -10.06 -14.01 -3.54
N ALA A 92 -11.06 -13.25 -3.12
CA ALA A 92 -12.02 -13.63 -2.09
C ALA A 92 -13.42 -13.14 -2.49
N PRO A 93 -14.49 -13.89 -2.18
CA PRO A 93 -15.85 -13.41 -2.35
C PRO A 93 -16.08 -12.09 -1.61
N ALA A 94 -16.91 -11.19 -2.14
CA ALA A 94 -17.09 -9.83 -1.61
C ALA A 94 -17.44 -9.77 -0.10
N GLY A 95 -18.15 -10.78 0.43
CA GLY A 95 -18.51 -10.88 1.85
C GLY A 95 -17.32 -11.04 2.81
N TRP A 96 -16.18 -11.57 2.36
CA TRP A 96 -15.01 -11.77 3.22
C TRP A 96 -14.41 -10.46 3.72
N ALA A 97 -14.40 -9.43 2.88
CA ALA A 97 -13.90 -8.11 3.29
C ALA A 97 -14.77 -7.48 4.39
N GLN A 98 -16.09 -7.75 4.36
CA GLN A 98 -17.04 -7.17 5.31
C GLN A 98 -17.08 -7.89 6.65
N TYR A 99 -16.97 -9.23 6.67
CA TYR A 99 -17.18 -10.04 7.87
C TYR A 99 -15.88 -10.60 8.46
N ASP A 100 -14.91 -10.92 7.61
CA ASP A 100 -13.65 -11.56 8.01
C ASP A 100 -12.47 -10.58 8.00
N GLY A 101 -12.71 -9.33 7.58
CA GLY A 101 -11.72 -8.28 7.53
C GLY A 101 -10.52 -8.64 6.65
N LEU A 102 -10.75 -9.45 5.62
CA LEU A 102 -9.77 -9.78 4.58
C LEU A 102 -9.66 -8.60 3.63
N ASP A 103 -8.43 -8.14 3.42
CA ASP A 103 -8.14 -7.08 2.47
C ASP A 103 -6.73 -7.27 1.88
N TYR A 104 -6.44 -6.57 0.79
CA TYR A 104 -5.24 -6.68 0.00
C TYR A 104 -4.47 -5.38 -0.03
N ARG A 105 -3.14 -5.48 -0.22
CA ARG A 105 -2.28 -4.36 -0.60
C ARG A 105 -1.37 -4.80 -1.73
N THR A 106 -1.27 -4.01 -2.80
CA THR A 106 -0.21 -4.23 -3.79
C THR A 106 1.11 -3.71 -3.24
N LEU A 107 2.21 -4.42 -3.46
CA LEU A 107 3.56 -3.96 -3.12
C LEU A 107 4.41 -3.62 -4.35
N GLY A 108 3.91 -3.94 -5.54
CA GLY A 108 4.58 -3.69 -6.81
C GLY A 108 5.28 -4.93 -7.38
N TRP A 109 6.39 -4.73 -8.08
CA TRP A 109 7.07 -5.78 -8.83
C TRP A 109 8.52 -5.96 -8.41
N THR A 110 8.97 -7.21 -8.31
CA THR A 110 10.39 -7.55 -8.18
C THR A 110 11.15 -7.23 -9.47
N GLY A 111 12.48 -7.12 -9.37
CA GLY A 111 13.33 -6.86 -10.54
C GLY A 111 13.28 -7.98 -11.61
N ASP A 112 12.92 -9.21 -11.24
CA ASP A 112 12.69 -10.33 -12.16
C ASP A 112 11.24 -10.40 -12.69
N GLY A 113 10.40 -9.39 -12.40
CA GLY A 113 9.07 -9.27 -12.97
C GLY A 113 8.00 -10.10 -12.29
N ARG A 114 8.17 -10.43 -11.01
CA ARG A 114 7.14 -11.08 -10.20
C ARG A 114 6.33 -10.04 -9.42
N PRO A 115 4.99 -10.08 -9.45
CA PRO A 115 4.17 -9.22 -8.61
C PRO A 115 4.31 -9.62 -7.14
N LEU A 116 4.27 -8.63 -6.25
CA LEU A 116 4.22 -8.79 -4.81
C LEU A 116 2.97 -8.11 -4.26
N PHE A 117 2.30 -8.78 -3.33
CA PHE A 117 1.14 -8.22 -2.64
C PHE A 117 1.00 -8.82 -1.25
N LEU A 118 0.17 -8.19 -0.43
CA LEU A 118 -0.21 -8.68 0.89
C LEU A 118 -1.66 -9.13 0.88
N VAL A 119 -1.92 -10.17 1.66
CA VAL A 119 -3.26 -10.57 2.11
C VAL A 119 -3.29 -10.38 3.61
N PHE A 120 -4.08 -9.43 4.11
CA PHE A 120 -4.20 -9.19 5.54
C PHE A 120 -5.60 -9.48 6.03
N GLY A 121 -5.70 -10.05 7.23
CA GLY A 121 -6.94 -10.55 7.80
C GLY A 121 -6.99 -12.07 7.87
N TYR A 122 -8.18 -12.65 7.90
CA TYR A 122 -8.32 -14.11 7.83
C TYR A 122 -7.92 -14.62 6.45
N GLN A 123 -7.03 -15.60 6.39
CA GLN A 123 -6.58 -16.16 5.12
C GLN A 123 -7.64 -17.13 4.59
N ASN A 124 -8.15 -16.88 3.38
CA ASN A 124 -9.17 -17.73 2.74
C ASN A 124 -8.57 -18.90 1.95
N ARG A 125 -7.26 -18.91 1.72
CA ARG A 125 -6.51 -20.00 1.06
C ARG A 125 -5.03 -19.98 1.44
N GLY A 126 -4.29 -20.99 0.97
CA GLY A 126 -2.86 -21.14 1.21
C GLY A 126 -2.51 -21.87 2.52
N PRO A 127 -1.22 -21.98 2.87
CA PRO A 127 -0.73 -22.76 4.02
C PRO A 127 -1.31 -22.30 5.37
N ASN A 128 -1.72 -21.03 5.48
CA ASN A 128 -2.25 -20.43 6.70
C ASN A 128 -3.77 -20.18 6.66
N THR A 129 -4.50 -20.90 5.80
CA THR A 129 -5.97 -20.84 5.71
C THR A 129 -6.63 -20.88 7.10
N GLY A 130 -7.58 -19.97 7.34
CA GLY A 130 -8.33 -19.84 8.58
C GLY A 130 -7.59 -19.12 9.71
N LYS A 131 -6.30 -18.82 9.56
CA LYS A 131 -5.57 -17.96 10.50
C LYS A 131 -5.75 -16.50 10.16
N ARG A 132 -5.69 -15.64 11.17
CA ARG A 132 -5.68 -14.19 11.01
C ARG A 132 -4.24 -13.69 11.05
N GLY A 133 -3.83 -12.94 10.03
CA GLY A 133 -2.46 -12.46 9.92
C GLY A 133 -2.20 -11.59 8.71
N VAL A 134 -0.94 -11.48 8.34
CA VAL A 134 -0.49 -10.88 7.07
C VAL A 134 0.31 -11.93 6.31
N GLY A 135 -0.24 -12.39 5.19
CA GLY A 135 0.47 -13.18 4.20
C GLY A 135 1.17 -12.28 3.19
N ILE A 136 2.41 -12.61 2.84
CA ILE A 136 3.18 -12.02 1.73
C ILE A 136 3.07 -12.99 0.58
N TRP A 137 2.61 -12.52 -0.58
CA TRP A 137 2.32 -13.37 -1.72
C TRP A 137 3.04 -12.88 -2.97
N SER A 138 3.36 -13.82 -3.86
CA SER A 138 3.93 -13.55 -5.18
C SER A 138 3.46 -14.57 -6.19
N GLY A 139 3.48 -14.22 -7.48
CA GLY A 139 2.97 -15.09 -8.54
C GLY A 139 3.67 -14.88 -9.89
N GLY A 140 3.06 -15.41 -10.94
CA GLY A 140 3.48 -15.17 -12.33
C GLY A 140 2.60 -14.14 -13.02
N ALA A 141 3.20 -13.15 -13.69
CA ALA A 141 2.48 -12.09 -14.42
C ALA A 141 1.51 -12.62 -15.51
N GLY A 142 1.75 -13.84 -15.99
CA GLY A 142 1.00 -14.45 -17.10
C GLY A 142 0.10 -15.62 -16.74
N GLU A 143 0.21 -16.18 -15.53
CA GLU A 143 -0.33 -17.51 -15.21
C GLU A 143 -1.53 -17.47 -14.26
N GLY A 144 -1.79 -16.35 -13.59
CA GLY A 144 -2.94 -16.23 -12.67
C GLY A 144 -2.80 -17.09 -11.41
N GLU A 145 -1.58 -17.51 -11.07
CA GLU A 145 -1.32 -18.26 -9.84
C GLU A 145 -0.30 -17.50 -8.99
N ALA A 146 -0.58 -17.46 -7.69
CA ALA A 146 0.28 -16.86 -6.68
C ALA A 146 0.37 -17.77 -5.45
N GLU A 147 1.55 -17.80 -4.85
CA GLU A 147 1.88 -18.55 -3.65
C GLU A 147 2.20 -17.64 -2.48
N GLU A 148 1.95 -18.14 -1.27
CA GLU A 148 2.32 -17.47 -0.02
C GLU A 148 3.81 -17.69 0.25
N LEU A 149 4.57 -16.61 0.26
CA LEU A 149 6.02 -16.61 0.51
C LEU A 149 6.35 -16.62 2.01
N ALA A 150 5.54 -15.94 2.80
CA ALA A 150 5.69 -15.84 4.25
C ALA A 150 4.38 -15.41 4.91
N PHE A 151 4.25 -15.69 6.21
CA PHE A 151 3.09 -15.31 7.00
C PHE A 151 3.50 -14.77 8.36
N ILE A 152 2.88 -13.67 8.78
CA ILE A 152 2.95 -13.13 10.15
C ILE A 152 1.63 -13.44 10.83
N ASP A 153 1.67 -14.25 11.88
CA ASP A 153 0.49 -14.58 12.69
C ASP A 153 0.10 -13.40 13.59
N LEU A 154 -1.13 -12.88 13.45
CA LEU A 154 -1.61 -11.66 14.10
C LEU A 154 -3.09 -11.81 14.52
N PRO A 155 -3.41 -12.66 15.51
CA PRO A 155 -4.79 -12.98 15.87
C PRO A 155 -5.62 -11.78 16.39
N GLY A 156 -4.98 -10.67 16.76
CA GLY A 156 -5.64 -9.46 17.27
C GLY A 156 -5.02 -8.13 16.83
N GLU A 157 -4.10 -8.15 15.86
CA GLU A 157 -3.46 -6.94 15.36
C GLU A 157 -3.93 -6.61 13.94
N ASN A 158 -3.65 -5.38 13.51
CA ASN A 158 -3.99 -4.90 12.17
C ASN A 158 -2.73 -4.43 11.45
N LEU A 159 -2.77 -4.57 10.12
CA LEU A 159 -1.81 -3.94 9.23
C LEU A 159 -1.97 -2.41 9.33
N GLN A 160 -0.86 -1.70 9.57
CA GLN A 160 -0.83 -0.24 9.59
C GLN A 160 -0.27 0.31 8.29
N SER A 161 0.86 -0.22 7.85
CA SER A 161 1.50 0.16 6.59
C SER A 161 2.42 -0.94 6.08
N SER A 162 2.76 -0.86 4.79
CA SER A 162 3.70 -1.76 4.16
C SER A 162 4.44 -1.05 3.04
N VAL A 163 5.67 -1.46 2.79
CA VAL A 163 6.46 -0.96 1.66
C VAL A 163 7.38 -2.06 1.15
N TYR A 164 7.54 -2.14 -0.16
CA TYR A 164 8.58 -2.93 -0.80
C TYR A 164 9.70 -2.02 -1.29
N LEU A 165 10.93 -2.29 -0.83
CA LEU A 165 12.11 -1.57 -1.27
C LEU A 165 12.81 -2.38 -2.35
N THR A 166 12.47 -2.10 -3.61
CA THR A 166 13.01 -2.76 -4.82
C THR A 166 14.53 -2.87 -4.80
N GLY A 167 15.24 -1.78 -4.48
CA GLY A 167 16.71 -1.78 -4.42
C GLY A 167 17.33 -2.66 -3.33
N GLN A 168 16.53 -3.17 -2.38
CA GLN A 168 17.00 -4.03 -1.29
C GLN A 168 16.42 -5.45 -1.35
N ASP A 169 15.44 -5.70 -2.22
CA ASP A 169 14.63 -6.92 -2.24
C ASP A 169 14.04 -7.24 -0.85
N LYS A 170 13.48 -6.20 -0.20
CA LYS A 170 12.92 -6.31 1.16
C LYS A 170 11.53 -5.69 1.25
N VAL A 171 10.62 -6.44 1.86
CA VAL A 171 9.30 -5.95 2.26
C VAL A 171 9.35 -5.57 3.74
N PHE A 172 8.89 -4.39 4.08
CA PHE A 172 8.67 -3.96 5.46
C PHE A 172 7.18 -3.87 5.74
N ILE A 173 6.77 -4.42 6.89
CA ILE A 173 5.37 -4.50 7.30
C ILE A 173 5.27 -3.92 8.69
N SER A 174 4.52 -2.84 8.83
CA SER A 174 4.19 -2.24 10.11
C SER A 174 2.84 -2.76 10.57
N VAL A 175 2.81 -3.31 11.78
CA VAL A 175 1.60 -3.74 12.49
C VAL A 175 1.55 -3.00 13.82
N SER A 176 0.44 -3.13 14.55
CA SER A 176 0.20 -2.35 15.77
C SER A 176 1.39 -2.30 16.74
N ALA A 177 2.02 -3.43 17.08
CA ALA A 177 3.08 -3.47 18.09
C ALA A 177 4.50 -3.71 17.52
N ALA A 178 4.66 -3.86 16.20
CA ALA A 178 5.91 -4.29 15.60
C ALA A 178 6.09 -3.87 14.14
N ILE A 179 7.36 -3.83 13.71
CA ILE A 179 7.74 -3.79 12.30
C ILE A 179 8.47 -5.09 11.98
N TYR A 180 8.05 -5.74 10.91
CA TYR A 180 8.69 -6.91 10.34
C TYR A 180 9.40 -6.56 9.04
N SER A 181 10.46 -7.29 8.74
CA SER A 181 11.07 -7.33 7.41
C SER A 181 11.01 -8.73 6.86
N TYR A 182 10.63 -8.85 5.60
CA TYR A 182 10.82 -10.05 4.80
C TYR A 182 11.90 -9.78 3.75
N ASP A 183 12.93 -10.62 3.75
CA ASP A 183 14.03 -10.58 2.80
C ASP A 183 13.80 -11.64 1.73
N LEU A 184 13.59 -11.20 0.48
CA LEU A 184 13.26 -12.09 -0.63
C LEU A 184 14.40 -13.04 -0.97
N LYS A 185 15.66 -12.61 -0.78
CA LYS A 185 16.85 -13.41 -1.13
C LYS A 185 17.05 -14.60 -0.21
N SER A 186 16.79 -14.39 1.08
CA SER A 186 16.92 -15.42 2.11
C SER A 186 15.59 -16.11 2.45
N SER A 187 14.48 -15.65 1.85
CA SER A 187 13.12 -16.09 2.15
C SER A 187 12.81 -16.06 3.65
N ARG A 188 13.35 -15.08 4.36
CA ARG A 188 13.28 -15.00 5.82
C ARG A 188 12.46 -13.80 6.25
N ILE A 189 11.48 -14.07 7.11
CA ILE A 189 10.76 -13.04 7.86
C ILE A 189 11.34 -12.89 9.27
N ALA A 190 11.51 -11.66 9.73
CA ALA A 190 12.01 -11.36 11.06
C ALA A 190 11.47 -10.02 11.59
N PRO A 191 11.28 -9.88 12.91
CA PRO A 191 11.00 -8.60 13.51
C PRO A 191 12.23 -7.68 13.38
N VAL A 192 12.00 -6.45 12.93
CA VAL A 192 12.98 -5.36 12.93
C VAL A 192 12.87 -4.57 14.23
N LYS A 193 11.63 -4.34 14.68
CA LYS A 193 11.32 -3.64 15.93
C LYS A 193 10.05 -4.21 16.53
N THR A 194 10.04 -4.37 17.85
CA THR A 194 8.86 -4.78 18.63
C THR A 194 8.65 -3.80 19.78
N GLY A 195 7.46 -3.87 20.41
CA GLY A 195 7.08 -3.00 21.51
C GLY A 195 6.91 -1.55 21.07
N LEU A 196 6.32 -1.34 19.88
CA LEU A 196 5.90 -0.02 19.46
C LEU A 196 4.75 0.48 20.35
N PRO A 197 4.70 1.79 20.64
CA PRO A 197 3.74 2.38 21.57
C PRO A 197 2.29 2.34 21.07
#